data_AF-A0AA51LYI5-F1
#
_entry.id   AF-A0AA51LYI5-F1
#
_cell.length_a   1.000
_cell.length_b   1.000
_cell.length_c   1.000
_cell.angle_alpha   90.00
_cell.angle_beta   90.00
_cell.angle_gamma   90.00
#
_symmetry.space_group_name_H-M   'P 1'
#
loop_
_entity.id
_entity.type
_entity.pdbx_description
1 polymer ?
#
loop_
_entity_poly.entity_id
_entity_poly.type
_entity_poly.pdbx_seq_one_letter_code
_entity_poly.pdbx_strand_id
1 'polypeptide(L)'
;MVVVVLAVAHLDEIDWVAFVALFLIIDIIGYIPGAIAYRRSADHAVAKGYYVAYNVMHSFLTAAAIAAAWSLIFGPEWALLALPIHLCGDRALFGNTMKPFGISFEPVKHPEFDAFDRAYHRVGVRSDDSTNHRGFRRALPRA
;
A
#
# COMPACT_ATOMS: atom_id res chain seq x y z
N MET A 1 10.56 8.54 9.72
CA MET A 1 12.01 8.80 9.83
C MET A 1 12.46 8.84 11.30
N VAL A 2 11.92 9.72 12.16
CA VAL A 2 12.28 9.77 13.61
C VAL A 2 12.10 8.43 14.33
N VAL A 3 10.99 7.73 14.09
CA VAL A 3 10.68 6.46 14.77
C VAL A 3 11.65 5.33 14.44
N VAL A 4 12.16 5.30 13.22
CA VAL A 4 13.18 4.33 12.78
C VAL A 4 14.53 4.68 13.40
N VAL A 5 14.88 5.97 13.48
CA VAL A 5 16.10 6.42 14.16
C VAL A 5 16.08 6.04 15.63
N LEU A 6 14.95 6.19 16.32
CA LEU A 6 14.80 5.74 17.71
C LEU A 6 14.94 4.23 17.85
N ALA A 7 14.35 3.44 16.95
CA ALA A 7 14.52 1.99 16.98
C ALA A 7 15.98 1.57 16.75
N VAL A 8 16.70 2.25 15.85
CA VAL A 8 18.12 2.00 15.59
C VAL A 8 19.01 2.44 16.76
N ALA A 9 18.65 3.53 17.43
CA ALA A 9 19.41 4.02 18.60
C ALA A 9 19.26 3.10 19.82
N HIS A 10 18.15 2.37 19.92
CA HIS A 10 17.82 1.52 21.07
C HIS A 10 17.69 0.03 20.70
N LEU A 11 18.42 -0.45 19.68
CA LEU A 11 18.30 -1.84 19.18
C LEU A 11 18.50 -2.90 20.27
N ASP A 12 19.39 -2.64 21.22
CA ASP A 12 19.73 -3.58 22.30
C ASP A 12 18.70 -3.56 23.44
N GLU A 13 17.86 -2.52 23.51
CA GLU A 13 16.80 -2.36 24.50
C GLU A 13 15.43 -2.81 23.98
N ILE A 14 15.35 -3.19 22.70
CA ILE A 14 14.12 -3.71 22.09
C ILE A 14 13.99 -5.18 22.44
N ASP A 15 12.90 -5.54 23.12
CA ASP A 15 12.43 -6.92 23.10
C ASP A 15 11.97 -7.27 21.69
N TRP A 16 12.83 -7.95 20.95
CA TRP A 16 12.59 -8.33 19.57
C TRP A 16 11.43 -9.31 19.40
N VAL A 17 11.13 -10.12 20.42
CA VAL A 17 9.98 -11.04 20.39
C VAL A 17 8.68 -10.23 20.44
N ALA A 18 8.58 -9.30 21.39
CA ALA A 18 7.44 -8.38 21.49
C ALA A 18 7.32 -7.50 20.24
N PHE A 19 8.44 -6.97 19.74
CA PHE A 19 8.48 -6.13 18.54
C PHE A 19 7.91 -6.86 17.32
N VAL A 20 8.39 -8.08 17.04
CA VAL A 20 7.92 -8.87 15.90
C VAL A 20 6.45 -9.28 16.10
N ALA A 21 6.04 -9.65 17.31
CA ALA A 21 4.65 -10.00 17.59
C ALA A 21 3.70 -8.81 17.33
N LEU A 22 4.04 -7.62 17.84
CA LEU A 22 3.29 -6.39 17.65
C LEU A 22 3.27 -5.93 16.19
N PHE A 23 4.36 -6.17 15.45
CA PHE A 23 4.43 -5.89 14.02
C PHE A 23 3.46 -6.80 13.24
N LEU A 24 3.49 -8.10 13.51
CA LEU A 24 2.72 -9.09 12.75
C LEU A 24 1.22 -9.11 13.10
N ILE A 25 0.85 -8.81 14.35
CA ILE A 25 -0.55 -8.94 14.78
C ILE A 25 -1.50 -8.03 14.00
N ILE A 26 -1.02 -6.85 13.57
CA ILE A 26 -1.79 -5.91 12.75
C ILE A 26 -2.21 -6.57 11.44
N ASP A 27 -1.28 -7.27 10.77
CA ASP A 27 -1.55 -7.93 9.49
C ASP A 27 -2.33 -9.23 9.66
N ILE A 28 -2.05 -9.99 10.72
CA ILE A 28 -2.74 -11.25 11.02
C ILE A 28 -4.24 -11.01 11.20
N ILE A 29 -4.63 -9.90 11.82
CA ILE A 29 -6.03 -9.56 12.04
C ILE A 29 -6.59 -8.73 10.89
N GLY A 30 -5.82 -7.76 10.38
CA GLY A 30 -6.28 -6.78 9.40
C GLY A 30 -6.25 -7.25 7.95
N TYR A 31 -5.20 -7.95 7.53
CA TYR A 31 -4.93 -8.26 6.13
C TYR A 31 -5.14 -9.74 5.77
N ILE A 32 -4.54 -10.65 6.53
CA ILE A 32 -4.53 -12.09 6.22
C ILE A 32 -5.94 -12.67 6.00
N PRO A 33 -6.97 -12.36 6.82
CA PRO A 33 -8.30 -12.93 6.62
C PRO A 33 -8.92 -12.49 5.28
N GLY A 34 -8.71 -11.23 4.89
CA GLY A 34 -9.18 -10.70 3.61
C GLY A 34 -8.43 -11.27 2.41
N ALA A 35 -7.12 -11.46 2.54
CA ALA A 35 -6.28 -12.06 1.50
C ALA A 35 -6.64 -13.54 1.27
N ILE A 36 -6.88 -14.29 2.35
CA ILE A 36 -7.37 -15.67 2.27
C ILE A 36 -8.76 -15.70 1.62
N ALA A 37 -9.68 -14.80 2.02
CA ALA A 37 -11.02 -14.73 1.42
C ALA A 37 -10.95 -14.42 -0.08
N TYR A 38 -10.09 -13.48 -0.48
CA TYR A 38 -9.85 -13.14 -1.89
C TYR A 38 -9.37 -14.34 -2.69
N ARG A 39 -8.33 -15.04 -2.19
CA ARG A 39 -7.74 -16.21 -2.88
C ARG A 39 -8.68 -17.42 -2.95
N ARG A 40 -9.63 -17.52 -2.02
CA ARG A 40 -10.61 -18.62 -2.00
C ARG A 40 -11.87 -18.33 -2.82
N SER A 41 -12.14 -17.06 -3.12
CA SER A 41 -13.29 -16.65 -3.91
C SER A 41 -13.02 -16.93 -5.40
N ALA A 42 -13.95 -17.61 -6.08
CA ALA A 42 -13.83 -17.92 -7.50
C ALA A 42 -13.92 -16.68 -8.40
N ASP A 43 -14.60 -15.64 -7.92
CA ASP A 43 -14.83 -14.35 -8.57
C ASP A 43 -13.99 -13.21 -7.97
N HIS A 44 -13.10 -13.54 -7.03
CA HIS A 44 -12.25 -12.60 -6.30
C HIS A 44 -13.04 -11.49 -5.55
N ALA A 45 -14.32 -11.74 -5.28
CA ALA A 45 -15.19 -10.86 -4.53
C ALA A 45 -15.00 -11.08 -3.01
N VAL A 46 -14.71 -10.00 -2.31
CA VAL A 46 -14.46 -10.01 -0.86
C VAL A 46 -15.51 -9.15 -0.16
N ALA A 47 -16.09 -9.67 0.91
CA ALA A 47 -17.07 -8.94 1.70
C ALA A 47 -16.48 -7.63 2.26
N LYS A 48 -17.30 -6.57 2.31
CA LYS A 48 -16.89 -5.24 2.79
C LYS A 48 -16.28 -5.26 4.20
N GLY A 49 -16.68 -6.23 5.03
CA GLY A 49 -16.13 -6.42 6.37
C GLY A 49 -14.60 -6.59 6.40
N TYR A 50 -14.00 -7.26 5.40
CA TYR A 50 -12.54 -7.42 5.35
C TYR A 50 -11.81 -6.11 5.03
N TYR A 51 -12.41 -5.24 4.22
CA TYR A 51 -11.88 -3.90 3.96
C TYR A 51 -11.96 -3.03 5.23
N VAL A 52 -13.06 -3.14 5.99
CA VAL A 52 -13.21 -2.44 7.27
C VAL A 52 -12.18 -2.94 8.28
N ALA A 53 -12.04 -4.27 8.43
CA ALA A 53 -11.06 -4.87 9.33
C ALA A 53 -9.63 -4.41 9.00
N TYR A 54 -9.27 -4.42 7.70
CA TYR A 54 -7.99 -3.91 7.23
C TYR A 54 -7.77 -2.46 7.63
N ASN A 55 -8.71 -1.57 7.27
CA ASN A 55 -8.59 -0.13 7.51
C ASN A 55 -8.58 0.22 9.01
N VAL A 56 -9.36 -0.50 9.83
CA VAL A 56 -9.39 -0.32 11.29
C VAL A 56 -8.05 -0.71 11.90
N MET A 57 -7.55 -1.92 11.60
CA MET A 57 -6.26 -2.38 12.13
C MET A 57 -5.09 -1.52 11.65
N HIS A 58 -5.16 -0.98 10.43
CA HIS A 58 -4.16 -0.07 9.88
C HIS A 58 -4.41 1.40 10.24
N SER A 59 -5.25 1.71 11.23
CA SER A 59 -5.45 3.08 11.71
C SER A 59 -4.45 3.44 12.82
N PHE A 60 -3.99 4.70 12.84
CA PHE A 60 -3.18 5.21 13.95
C PHE A 60 -3.93 5.17 15.28
N LEU A 61 -5.26 5.26 15.26
CA LEU A 61 -6.09 5.18 16.45
C LEU A 61 -6.04 3.77 17.07
N THR A 62 -6.19 2.73 16.25
CA THR A 62 -6.08 1.34 16.73
C THR A 62 -4.67 1.02 17.19
N ALA A 63 -3.64 1.48 16.49
CA ALA A 63 -2.26 1.34 16.95
C ALA A 63 -2.02 2.05 18.30
N ALA A 64 -2.53 3.27 18.49
CA ALA A 64 -2.44 3.97 19.76
C ALA A 64 -3.19 3.23 20.88
N ALA A 65 -4.36 2.66 20.58
CA ALA A 65 -5.11 1.85 21.54
C ALA A 65 -4.38 0.56 21.94
N ILE A 66 -3.78 -0.15 20.97
CA ILE A 66 -2.94 -1.33 21.23
C ILE A 66 -1.73 -0.94 22.06
N ALA A 67 -1.05 0.16 21.72
CA ALA A 67 0.11 0.64 22.46
C ALA A 67 -0.24 1.03 23.90
N ALA A 68 -1.39 1.70 24.10
CA ALA A 68 -1.88 2.07 25.42
C ALA A 68 -2.24 0.83 26.25
N ALA A 69 -2.99 -0.12 25.67
CA ALA A 69 -3.34 -1.37 26.34
C ALA A 69 -2.09 -2.18 26.74
N TRP A 70 -1.12 -2.29 25.84
CA TRP A 70 0.15 -2.95 26.12
C TRP A 70 0.92 -2.25 27.24
N SER A 71 1.05 -0.93 27.15
CA SER A 71 1.74 -0.12 28.17
C SER A 71 1.12 -0.25 29.56
N LEU A 72 -0.20 -0.47 29.65
CA LEU A 72 -0.88 -0.68 30.92
C LEU A 72 -0.62 -2.06 31.53
N ILE A 73 -0.36 -3.09 30.71
CA ILE A 73 -0.18 -4.48 31.17
C ILE A 73 1.29 -4.79 31.43
N PHE A 74 2.17 -4.37 30.52
CA PHE A 74 3.59 -4.73 30.53
C PHE A 74 4.53 -3.54 30.79
N GLY A 75 3.99 -2.32 30.81
CA GLY A 75 4.76 -1.09 30.86
C GLY A 75 5.13 -0.57 29.47
N PRO A 76 5.52 0.72 29.36
CA PRO A 76 6.00 1.28 28.11
C PRO A 76 7.40 0.72 27.78
N GLU A 77 7.57 0.22 26.57
CA GLU A 77 8.84 -0.35 26.09
C GLU A 77 9.12 0.03 24.63
N TRP A 78 10.37 -0.12 24.21
CA TRP A 78 10.81 0.20 22.86
C TRP A 78 10.21 -0.70 21.78
N ALA A 79 9.73 -1.90 22.13
CA ALA A 79 9.03 -2.80 21.21
C ALA A 79 7.77 -2.16 20.60
N LEU A 80 7.14 -1.20 21.30
CA LEU A 80 5.97 -0.45 20.82
C LEU A 80 6.27 0.38 19.56
N LEU A 81 7.54 0.68 19.27
CA LEU A 81 7.96 1.33 18.03
C LEU A 81 7.61 0.49 16.79
N ALA A 82 7.38 -0.82 16.93
CA ALA A 82 6.90 -1.68 15.87
C ALA A 82 5.61 -1.15 15.22
N LEU A 83 4.66 -0.65 16.01
CA LEU A 83 3.35 -0.19 15.54
C LEU A 83 3.44 1.04 14.59
N PRO A 84 4.07 2.16 14.98
CA PRO A 84 4.26 3.28 14.07
C PRO A 84 5.22 2.97 12.92
N ILE A 85 6.23 2.11 13.11
CA ILE A 85 7.11 1.66 12.01
C ILE A 85 6.30 0.87 10.98
N HIS A 86 5.42 -0.04 11.41
CA HIS A 86 4.52 -0.80 10.54
C HIS A 86 3.59 0.12 9.77
N LEU A 87 2.89 1.03 10.45
CA LEU A 87 1.95 1.96 9.81
C LEU A 87 2.62 2.95 8.85
N CYS A 88 3.78 3.48 9.22
CA CYS A 88 4.55 4.35 8.34
C CYS A 88 5.12 3.56 7.15
N GLY A 89 5.58 2.34 7.38
CA GLY A 89 6.03 1.43 6.33
C GLY A 89 4.91 1.14 5.35
N ASP A 90 3.75 0.71 5.84
CA ASP A 90 2.57 0.41 5.03
C ASP A 90 2.15 1.60 4.15
N ARG A 91 2.07 2.80 4.75
CA ARG A 91 1.64 4.00 4.02
C ARG A 91 2.70 4.61 3.10
N ALA A 92 3.98 4.54 3.44
CA ALA A 92 5.06 5.16 2.68
C ALA A 92 5.67 4.24 1.61
N LEU A 93 5.79 2.93 1.90
CA LEU A 93 6.35 1.94 0.97
C LEU A 93 5.28 1.37 0.03
N PHE A 94 4.05 1.16 0.51
CA PHE A 94 2.97 0.57 -0.29
C PHE A 94 1.89 1.58 -0.72
N GLY A 95 2.01 2.86 -0.32
CA GLY A 95 1.12 3.93 -0.77
C GLY A 95 -0.34 3.77 -0.30
N ASN A 96 -0.58 2.96 0.73
CA ASN A 96 -1.92 2.51 1.09
C ASN A 96 -2.60 3.47 2.08
N THR A 97 -3.17 4.57 1.58
CA THR A 97 -3.79 5.58 2.47
C THR A 97 -5.08 5.05 3.10
N MET A 98 -5.91 4.40 2.31
CA MET A 98 -7.12 3.65 2.69
C MET A 98 -7.47 2.71 1.55
N LYS A 99 -8.04 1.55 1.86
CA LYS A 99 -8.51 0.61 0.84
C LYS A 99 -9.97 0.88 0.47
N PRO A 100 -10.26 1.54 -0.65
CA PRO A 100 -11.63 1.87 -1.04
C PRO A 100 -12.36 0.62 -1.51
N PHE A 101 -13.67 0.56 -1.26
CA PHE A 101 -14.51 -0.60 -1.64
C PHE A 101 -14.63 -0.82 -3.16
N GLY A 102 -14.28 0.19 -3.97
CA GLY A 102 -14.37 0.13 -5.43
C GLY A 102 -13.15 -0.48 -6.12
N ILE A 103 -12.12 -0.90 -5.36
CA ILE A 103 -10.90 -1.51 -5.90
C ILE A 103 -10.79 -2.92 -5.33
N SER A 104 -10.26 -3.84 -6.14
CA SER A 104 -9.99 -5.21 -5.73
C SER A 104 -9.19 -5.29 -4.42
N PHE A 105 -9.43 -6.34 -3.63
CA PHE A 105 -8.71 -6.50 -2.38
C PHE A 105 -7.21 -6.75 -2.63
N GLU A 106 -6.82 -7.57 -3.59
CA GLU A 106 -5.41 -7.62 -4.01
C GLU A 106 -5.10 -6.48 -5.01
N PRO A 107 -3.84 -6.02 -5.13
CA PRO A 107 -3.43 -4.92 -6.02
C PRO A 107 -3.39 -5.38 -7.48
N VAL A 108 -4.53 -5.85 -7.98
CA VAL A 108 -4.75 -6.23 -9.37
C VAL A 108 -5.23 -5.00 -10.12
N LYS A 109 -4.64 -4.71 -11.29
CA LYS A 109 -5.09 -3.61 -12.16
C LYS A 109 -6.58 -3.80 -12.47
N HIS A 110 -7.38 -2.78 -12.19
CA HIS A 110 -8.80 -2.80 -12.54
C HIS A 110 -8.95 -2.84 -14.08
N PRO A 111 -9.86 -3.66 -14.65
CA PRO A 111 -10.02 -3.77 -16.10
C PRO A 111 -10.31 -2.43 -16.80
N GLU A 112 -11.06 -1.54 -16.15
CA GLU A 112 -11.35 -0.21 -16.69
C GLU A 112 -10.10 0.69 -16.73
N PHE A 113 -9.25 0.59 -15.70
CA PHE A 113 -7.98 1.31 -15.69
C PHE A 113 -7.04 0.79 -16.77
N ASP A 114 -6.96 -0.53 -16.94
CA ASP A 114 -6.15 -1.17 -17.98
C ASP A 114 -6.65 -0.81 -19.40
N ALA A 115 -7.97 -0.70 -19.59
CA ALA A 115 -8.55 -0.18 -20.83
C ALA A 115 -8.16 1.28 -21.09
N PHE A 116 -8.21 2.13 -20.05
CA PHE A 116 -7.78 3.52 -20.13
C PHE A 116 -6.28 3.65 -20.41
N ASP A 117 -5.42 2.89 -19.71
CA ASP A 117 -3.96 2.86 -19.85
C ASP A 117 -3.56 2.55 -21.30
N ARG A 118 -4.18 1.51 -21.88
CA ARG A 118 -4.01 1.17 -23.31
C ARG A 118 -4.45 2.30 -24.25
N ALA A 119 -5.56 2.98 -23.95
CA ALA A 119 -6.06 4.07 -24.77
C ALA A 119 -5.13 5.29 -24.70
N TYR A 120 -4.66 5.64 -23.50
CA TYR A 120 -3.75 6.75 -23.25
C TYR A 120 -2.42 6.56 -23.99
N HIS A 121 -1.78 5.39 -23.86
CA HIS A 121 -0.53 5.08 -24.57
C HIS A 121 -0.70 5.09 -26.09
N ARG A 122 -1.87 4.68 -26.61
CA ARG A 122 -2.16 4.75 -28.06
C ARG A 122 -2.21 6.19 -28.58
N VAL A 123 -2.73 7.13 -27.78
CA VAL A 123 -2.76 8.55 -28.15
C VAL A 123 -1.35 9.15 -28.09
N GLY A 124 -0.57 8.83 -27.05
CA GLY A 124 0.82 9.30 -26.91
C GLY A 124 1.72 8.86 -28.07
N VAL A 125 1.61 7.61 -28.51
CA VAL A 125 2.36 7.10 -29.68
C VAL A 125 1.91 7.79 -30.98
N ARG A 126 0.61 8.06 -31.14
CA ARG A 126 0.07 8.78 -32.32
C ARG A 126 0.57 10.22 -32.40
N SER A 127 0.73 10.92 -31.27
CA SER A 127 1.28 12.27 -31.25
C SER A 127 2.74 12.31 -31.70
N ASP A 128 3.57 11.34 -31.28
CA ASP A 128 4.97 11.25 -31.68
C ASP A 128 5.14 10.97 -33.19
N ASP A 129 4.34 10.05 -33.76
CA ASP A 129 4.36 9.77 -35.21
C ASP A 129 3.89 10.97 -36.05
N SER A 130 2.90 11.72 -35.58
CA SER A 130 2.36 12.89 -36.30
C SER A 130 3.32 14.08 -36.36
N THR A 131 4.33 14.09 -35.49
CA THR A 131 5.35 15.14 -35.40
C THR A 131 6.55 14.83 -36.30
N ASN A 132 6.79 13.55 -36.62
CA ASN A 132 7.92 13.12 -37.44
C ASN A 132 7.67 13.19 -38.96
N HIS A 133 6.42 13.25 -39.43
CA HIS A 133 6.10 13.27 -40.87
C HIS A 133 5.84 14.64 -41.51
N ARG A 134 5.99 15.76 -40.78
CA ARG A 134 5.81 17.12 -41.32
C ARG A 134 7.12 17.85 -41.69
N GLY A 135 8.19 17.10 -41.98
CA GLY A 135 9.53 17.67 -42.14
C GLY A 135 10.31 17.30 -43.40
N PHE A 136 9.73 16.85 -44.54
CA PHE A 136 10.56 16.67 -45.76
C PHE A 136 9.82 16.61 -47.11
N ARG A 137 9.04 17.63 -47.48
CA ARG A 137 8.67 17.84 -48.89
C ARG A 137 8.70 19.32 -49.27
N ARG A 138 9.90 19.92 -49.33
CA ARG A 138 10.14 21.07 -50.22
C ARG A 138 10.45 20.50 -51.61
N ALA A 139 9.47 20.60 -52.50
CA ALA A 139 9.66 20.33 -53.92
C ALA A 139 10.66 21.37 -54.48
N LEU A 140 11.80 20.90 -54.97
CA LEU A 140 12.69 21.68 -55.83
C LEU A 140 12.08 21.77 -57.23
N PRO A 141 11.90 22.97 -57.81
CA PRO A 141 11.52 23.11 -59.20
C PRO A 141 12.68 22.63 -60.09
N ARG A 142 12.39 21.70 -60.99
CA ARG A 142 13.33 21.30 -62.05
C ARG A 142 13.41 22.43 -63.08
N ALA A 143 14.63 22.72 -63.50
CA ALA A 143 15.04 23.72 -64.49
C ALA A 143 14.39 23.52 -65.86
#